data_AF-A0A533W5G5-F1
#
_entry.id   AF-A0A533W5G5-F1
#
_cell.length_a   1.000
_cell.length_b   1.000
_cell.length_c   1.000
_cell.angle_alpha   90.00
_cell.angle_beta   90.00
_cell.angle_gamma   90.00
#
_symmetry.space_group_name_H-M   'P 1'
#
loop_
_entity.id
_entity.type
_entity.pdbx_description
1 polymer ?
#
loop_
_entity_poly.entity_id
_entity_poly.type
_entity_poly.pdbx_seq_one_letter_code
_entity_poly.pdbx_strand_id
1 'polypeptide(L)'
;MRRGRRYGVILSLVGVGGLVTILGAQPFVGGLIEIGGALGISQYLLIQWLAPFLTEFPETVTVLYWAARSNRGSLAMGNLISSKLNQWTLLVGTIPIVYNVALARFQSIALTQLQISELFLTASQSIYGVVCLLDLQLSSREALTLLALFLVQFFIPPLRLEVSAVYLILAAVELFLTRGRIVIFRQVGQILREYVHKRPQGRTKAWPRRNKKGLRSESRRTSTSGTRRLS
;
A
#
# COMPACT_ATOMS: atom_id res chain seq x y z
N MET A 1 13.65 20.24 -18.39
CA MET A 1 13.83 20.63 -16.98
C MET A 1 15.25 20.26 -16.55
N ARG A 2 16.08 21.22 -16.12
CA ARG A 2 17.41 20.94 -15.57
C ARG A 2 17.26 20.01 -14.36
N ARG A 3 18.09 18.96 -14.23
CA ARG A 3 17.95 17.92 -13.19
C ARG A 3 17.78 18.50 -11.78
N GLY A 4 18.49 19.58 -11.44
CA GLY A 4 18.36 20.28 -10.15
C GLY A 4 16.95 20.85 -9.89
N ARG A 5 16.26 21.36 -10.90
CA ARG A 5 14.88 21.86 -10.74
C ARG A 5 13.89 20.73 -10.44
N ARG A 6 14.13 19.53 -10.98
CA ARG A 6 13.26 18.37 -10.70
C ARG A 6 13.42 17.91 -9.25
N TYR A 7 14.66 17.78 -8.76
CA TYR A 7 14.91 17.42 -7.37
C TYR A 7 14.39 18.48 -6.40
N GLY A 8 14.56 19.76 -6.72
CA GLY A 8 14.01 20.84 -5.90
C GLY A 8 12.50 20.75 -5.74
N VAL A 9 11.76 20.49 -6.84
CA VAL A 9 10.29 20.31 -6.79
C VAL A 9 9.89 19.05 -6.01
N ILE A 10 10.60 17.94 -6.20
CA ILE A 10 10.29 16.69 -5.46
C ILE A 10 10.51 16.92 -3.96
N LEU A 11 11.65 17.48 -3.57
CA LEU A 11 11.96 17.75 -2.17
C LEU A 11 10.99 18.76 -1.56
N SER A 12 10.57 19.79 -2.31
CA SER A 12 9.57 20.73 -1.83
C SER A 12 8.23 20.07 -1.62
N LEU A 13 7.78 19.19 -2.54
CA LEU A 13 6.51 18.48 -2.39
C LEU A 13 6.55 17.51 -1.21
N VAL A 14 7.65 16.78 -1.03
CA VAL A 14 7.84 15.88 0.12
C VAL A 14 7.89 16.66 1.43
N GLY A 15 8.63 17.78 1.48
CA GLY A 15 8.75 18.61 2.67
C GLY A 15 7.43 19.27 3.06
N VAL A 16 6.72 19.87 2.10
CA VAL A 16 5.40 20.47 2.32
C VAL A 16 4.38 19.41 2.73
N GLY A 17 4.34 18.26 2.04
CA GLY A 17 3.45 17.16 2.39
C GLY A 17 3.71 16.65 3.81
N GLY A 18 4.96 16.42 4.17
CA GLY A 18 5.34 16.00 5.52
C GLY A 18 4.96 17.04 6.59
N LEU A 19 5.18 18.32 6.33
CA LEU A 19 4.81 19.39 7.24
C LEU A 19 3.29 19.45 7.45
N VAL A 20 2.51 19.37 6.37
CA VAL A 20 1.04 19.35 6.44
C VAL A 20 0.55 18.13 7.23
N THR A 21 1.16 16.95 7.05
CA THR A 21 0.82 15.75 7.83
C THR A 21 1.12 15.94 9.32
N ILE A 22 2.29 16.48 9.67
CA ILE A 22 2.66 16.70 11.08
C ILE A 22 1.70 17.70 11.74
N LEU A 23 1.46 18.85 11.09
CA LEU A 23 0.57 19.88 11.62
C LEU A 23 -0.90 19.44 11.63
N GLY A 24 -1.29 18.59 10.68
CA GLY A 24 -2.66 18.08 10.53
C GLY A 24 -3.00 16.89 11.42
N ALA A 25 -2.02 16.12 11.89
CA ALA A 25 -2.28 14.88 12.64
C ALA A 25 -3.03 15.12 13.96
N GLN A 26 -2.57 16.07 14.77
CA GLN A 26 -3.21 16.39 16.05
C GLN A 26 -4.66 16.92 15.89
N PRO A 27 -4.94 17.95 15.05
CA PRO A 27 -6.32 18.41 14.86
C PRO A 27 -7.21 17.37 14.19
N PHE A 28 -6.67 16.51 13.31
CA PHE A 28 -7.43 15.40 12.72
C PHE A 28 -7.91 14.41 13.79
N VAL A 29 -7.00 13.92 14.64
CA VAL A 29 -7.35 12.97 15.71
C VAL A 29 -8.28 13.63 16.74
N GLY A 30 -8.02 14.88 17.12
CA GLY A 30 -8.87 15.63 18.04
C GLY A 30 -10.29 15.79 17.51
N GLY A 31 -10.44 16.27 16.27
CA GLY A 31 -11.76 16.43 15.64
C GLY A 31 -12.51 15.10 15.47
N LEU A 32 -11.80 14.00 15.17
CA LEU A 32 -12.40 12.68 15.09
C LEU A 32 -13.02 12.25 16.43
N ILE A 33 -12.29 12.45 17.54
CA ILE A 33 -12.75 12.10 18.89
C ILE A 33 -13.91 13.01 19.33
N GLU A 34 -13.83 14.32 19.06
CA GLU A 34 -14.90 15.28 19.39
C GLU A 34 -16.20 14.95 18.64
N ILE A 35 -16.13 14.77 17.32
CA ILE A 35 -17.30 14.45 16.49
C ILE A 35 -17.87 13.10 16.90
N GLY A 36 -17.03 12.07 17.05
CA GLY A 36 -17.51 10.75 17.44
C GLY A 36 -18.10 10.72 18.85
N GLY A 37 -17.53 11.49 19.79
CA GLY A 37 -18.09 11.67 21.12
C GLY A 37 -19.47 12.33 21.10
N ALA A 38 -19.67 13.36 20.27
CA ALA A 38 -20.98 13.99 20.08
C ALA A 38 -22.03 13.05 19.47
N LEU A 39 -21.59 12.05 18.70
CA LEU A 39 -22.44 11.02 18.09
C LEU A 39 -22.60 9.76 18.96
N GLY A 40 -22.00 9.71 20.16
CA GLY A 40 -22.04 8.53 21.03
C GLY A 40 -21.23 7.33 20.52
N ILE A 41 -20.33 7.54 19.57
CA ILE A 41 -19.45 6.50 19.02
C ILE A 41 -18.26 6.32 19.94
N SER A 42 -17.91 5.06 20.26
CA SER A 42 -16.78 4.79 21.14
C SER A 42 -15.45 5.24 20.51
N GLN A 43 -14.59 5.85 21.33
CA GLN A 43 -13.25 6.26 20.92
C GLN A 43 -12.44 5.09 20.35
N TYR A 44 -12.64 3.90 20.88
CA TYR A 44 -12.05 2.68 20.34
C TYR A 44 -12.43 2.43 18.87
N LEU A 45 -13.73 2.53 18.51
CA LEU A 45 -14.15 2.35 17.12
C LEU A 45 -13.57 3.43 16.20
N LEU A 46 -13.49 4.68 16.69
CA LEU A 46 -12.93 5.79 15.93
C LEU A 46 -11.45 5.58 15.63
N ILE A 47 -10.65 5.23 16.64
CA ILE A 47 -9.20 5.03 16.48
C ILE A 47 -8.90 3.75 15.70
N GLN A 48 -9.63 2.66 15.97
CA GLN A 48 -9.35 1.34 15.38
C GLN A 48 -9.81 1.23 13.93
N TRP A 49 -10.95 1.85 13.58
CA TRP A 49 -11.59 1.63 12.30
C TRP A 49 -11.67 2.89 11.45
N LEU A 50 -12.21 3.97 12.01
CA LEU A 50 -12.51 5.15 11.23
C LEU A 50 -11.24 5.91 10.83
N ALA A 51 -10.31 6.11 11.76
CA ALA A 51 -9.05 6.81 11.48
C ALA A 51 -8.23 6.10 10.38
N PRO A 52 -7.90 4.79 10.49
CA PRO A 52 -7.20 4.06 9.44
C PRO A 52 -7.93 4.12 8.09
N PHE A 53 -9.25 3.91 8.10
CA PHE A 53 -10.06 3.98 6.89
C PHE A 53 -9.91 5.33 6.18
N LEU A 54 -10.04 6.44 6.91
CA LEU A 54 -9.92 7.78 6.33
C LEU A 54 -8.49 8.09 5.86
N THR A 55 -7.47 7.70 6.62
CA THR A 55 -6.08 7.98 6.26
C THR A 55 -5.58 7.15 5.07
N GLU A 56 -6.12 5.94 4.89
CA GLU A 56 -5.76 5.05 3.77
C GLU A 56 -6.64 5.28 2.53
N PHE A 57 -7.79 5.96 2.68
CA PHE A 57 -8.78 6.15 1.62
C PHE A 57 -8.20 6.63 0.28
N PRO A 58 -7.34 7.67 0.21
CA PRO A 58 -6.80 8.15 -1.07
C PRO A 58 -5.96 7.07 -1.79
N GLU A 59 -5.23 6.26 -1.03
CA GLU A 59 -4.45 5.14 -1.55
C GLU A 59 -5.39 4.02 -2.03
N THR A 60 -6.38 3.65 -1.20
CA THR A 60 -7.36 2.62 -1.52
C THR A 60 -8.12 2.92 -2.81
N VAL A 61 -8.55 4.18 -3.02
CA VAL A 61 -9.22 4.60 -4.27
C VAL A 61 -8.32 4.36 -5.48
N THR A 62 -7.04 4.68 -5.38
CA THR A 62 -6.08 4.48 -6.47
C THR A 62 -5.87 3.00 -6.77
N VAL A 63 -5.79 2.17 -5.73
CA VAL A 63 -5.69 0.71 -5.85
C VAL A 63 -6.94 0.13 -6.51
N LEU A 64 -8.14 0.50 -6.05
CA LEU A 64 -9.41 0.04 -6.63
C LEU A 64 -9.51 0.40 -8.10
N TYR A 65 -9.09 1.62 -8.46
CA TYR A 65 -9.04 2.05 -9.86
C TYR A 65 -8.08 1.22 -10.73
N TRP A 66 -6.96 0.76 -10.18
CA TRP A 66 -6.06 -0.16 -10.88
C TRP A 66 -6.61 -1.58 -10.92
N ALA A 67 -7.22 -2.07 -9.84
CA ALA A 67 -7.84 -3.39 -9.77
C ALA A 67 -9.00 -3.53 -10.77
N ALA A 68 -9.79 -2.47 -10.98
CA ALA A 68 -10.88 -2.43 -11.95
C ALA A 68 -10.41 -2.46 -13.42
N ARG A 69 -9.10 -2.38 -13.69
CA ARG A 69 -8.54 -2.45 -15.05
C ARG A 69 -7.88 -3.79 -15.31
N SER A 70 -8.26 -4.40 -16.43
CA SER A 70 -7.88 -5.76 -16.85
C SER A 70 -6.37 -6.06 -16.92
N ASN A 71 -5.49 -5.05 -16.93
CA ASN A 71 -4.05 -5.24 -17.03
C ASN A 71 -3.24 -4.55 -15.91
N ARG A 72 -3.87 -4.21 -14.77
CA ARG A 72 -3.20 -3.53 -13.65
C ARG A 72 -3.42 -4.19 -12.28
N GLY A 73 -3.95 -5.41 -12.26
CA GLY A 73 -4.12 -6.19 -11.01
C GLY A 73 -2.81 -6.41 -10.26
N SER A 74 -1.70 -6.69 -10.96
CA SER A 74 -0.38 -6.85 -10.33
C SER A 74 0.15 -5.56 -9.69
N LEU A 75 -0.14 -4.40 -10.28
CA LEU A 75 0.23 -3.09 -9.72
C LEU A 75 -0.60 -2.79 -8.46
N ALA A 76 -1.91 -3.06 -8.51
CA ALA A 76 -2.80 -2.92 -7.37
C ALA A 76 -2.34 -3.83 -6.21
N MET A 77 -2.03 -5.09 -6.51
CA MET A 77 -1.57 -6.07 -5.52
C MET A 77 -0.21 -5.70 -4.95
N GLY A 78 0.74 -5.27 -5.79
CA GLY A 78 2.06 -4.81 -5.33
C GLY A 78 1.96 -3.61 -4.40
N ASN A 79 1.04 -2.68 -4.67
CA ASN A 79 0.80 -1.54 -3.77
C ASN A 79 0.24 -1.99 -2.42
N LEU A 80 -0.80 -2.82 -2.42
CA LEU A 80 -1.42 -3.34 -1.19
C LEU A 80 -0.43 -4.13 -0.33
N ILE A 81 0.34 -5.04 -0.93
CA ILE A 81 1.36 -5.83 -0.22
C ILE A 81 2.43 -4.91 0.37
N SER A 82 2.93 -3.96 -0.44
CA SER A 82 3.97 -3.02 0.01
C SER A 82 3.48 -2.15 1.17
N SER A 83 2.24 -1.63 1.09
CA SER A 83 1.64 -0.82 2.14
C SER A 83 1.49 -1.62 3.43
N LYS A 84 0.97 -2.85 3.33
CA LYS A 84 0.80 -3.73 4.50
C LYS A 84 2.12 -4.13 5.14
N LEU A 85 3.17 -4.39 4.35
CA LEU A 85 4.52 -4.64 4.87
C LEU A 85 5.08 -3.43 5.62
N ASN A 86 4.94 -2.23 5.06
CA ASN A 86 5.38 -0.99 5.72
C ASN A 86 4.65 -0.77 7.05
N GLN A 87 3.34 -1.01 7.12
CA GLN A 87 2.57 -0.89 8.36
C GLN A 87 3.01 -1.91 9.41
N TRP A 88 3.20 -3.17 9.04
CA TRP A 88 3.56 -4.22 10.00
C TRP A 88 5.01 -4.19 10.47
N THR A 89 5.89 -3.52 9.72
CA THR A 89 7.31 -3.44 10.05
C THR A 89 7.65 -2.06 10.59
N LEU A 90 7.61 -1.03 9.74
CA LEU A 90 8.03 0.32 10.10
C LEU A 90 7.08 0.97 11.11
N LEU A 91 5.76 0.86 10.93
CA LEU A 91 4.82 1.49 11.87
C LEU A 91 4.86 0.76 13.23
N VAL A 92 4.73 -0.56 13.26
CA VAL A 92 4.82 -1.33 14.52
C VAL A 92 6.16 -1.12 15.23
N GLY A 93 7.27 -1.05 14.48
CA GLY A 93 8.61 -0.80 15.03
C GLY A 93 8.83 0.63 15.53
N THR A 94 8.17 1.63 14.95
CA THR A 94 8.33 3.05 15.34
C THR A 94 7.50 3.42 16.55
N ILE A 95 6.36 2.78 16.82
CA ILE A 95 5.53 3.02 18.02
C ILE A 95 6.35 2.99 19.33
N PRO A 96 7.09 1.90 19.67
CA PRO A 96 7.87 1.86 20.90
C PRO A 96 9.01 2.89 20.90
N ILE A 97 9.61 3.19 19.74
CA ILE A 97 10.67 4.19 19.64
C ILE A 97 10.12 5.58 19.99
N VAL A 98 9.03 5.99 19.35
CA VAL A 98 8.39 7.30 19.59
C VAL A 98 7.87 7.40 21.02
N TYR A 99 7.29 6.32 21.57
CA TYR A 99 6.84 6.26 22.97
C TYR A 99 7.98 6.52 23.95
N ASN A 100 9.13 5.87 23.78
CA ASN A 100 10.28 6.04 24.65
C ASN A 100 10.94 7.42 24.50
N VAL A 101 11.00 7.94 23.28
CA VAL A 101 11.49 9.31 23.02
C VAL A 101 10.58 10.35 23.68
N ALA A 102 9.26 10.20 23.57
CA ALA A 102 8.29 11.10 24.19
C ALA A 102 8.35 11.08 25.72
N LEU A 103 8.65 9.91 26.32
CA LEU A 103 8.81 9.76 27.77
C LEU A 103 10.22 10.12 28.28
N ALA A 104 11.19 10.33 27.39
CA ALA A 104 12.61 10.53 27.72
C ALA A 104 13.21 9.44 28.63
N ARG A 105 12.68 8.21 28.58
CA ARG A 105 13.15 7.06 29.38
C ARG A 105 12.85 5.74 28.68
N PHE A 106 13.62 4.70 29.03
CA PHE A 106 13.41 3.35 28.50
C PHE A 106 12.35 2.60 29.32
N GLN A 107 11.18 2.39 28.74
CA GLN A 107 10.03 1.71 29.33
C GLN A 107 9.31 0.87 28.28
N SER A 108 8.86 -0.33 28.68
CA SER A 108 7.96 -1.14 27.87
C SER A 108 6.55 -0.52 27.83
N ILE A 109 5.88 -0.68 26.69
CA ILE A 109 4.46 -0.35 26.56
C ILE A 109 3.69 -1.44 27.29
N ALA A 110 2.95 -1.08 28.34
CA ALA A 110 2.07 -1.99 29.04
C ALA A 110 0.82 -2.23 28.17
N LEU A 111 0.73 -3.41 27.55
CA LEU A 111 -0.42 -3.79 26.74
C LEU A 111 -1.52 -4.38 27.62
N THR A 112 -2.74 -3.94 27.38
CA THR A 112 -3.95 -4.53 27.96
C THR A 112 -4.27 -5.87 27.31
N GLN A 113 -5.07 -6.71 27.98
CA GLN A 113 -5.52 -8.00 27.43
C GLN A 113 -6.24 -7.84 26.08
N LEU A 114 -7.00 -6.75 25.91
CA LEU A 114 -7.66 -6.41 24.66
C LEU A 114 -6.64 -6.19 23.54
N GLN A 115 -5.63 -5.35 23.77
CA GLN A 115 -4.59 -5.04 22.79
C GLN A 115 -3.76 -6.28 22.42
N ILE A 116 -3.46 -7.15 23.39
CA ILE A 116 -2.78 -8.42 23.11
C ILE A 116 -3.64 -9.30 22.21
N SER A 117 -4.95 -9.38 22.47
CA SER A 117 -5.89 -10.16 21.65
C SER A 117 -6.03 -9.60 20.24
N GLU A 118 -6.02 -8.29 20.08
CA GLU A 118 -6.04 -7.61 18.77
C GLU A 118 -4.74 -7.82 18.00
N LEU A 119 -3.60 -7.72 18.68
CA LEU A 119 -2.30 -8.01 18.07
C LEU A 119 -2.27 -9.46 17.57
N PHE A 120 -2.76 -10.41 18.38
CA PHE A 120 -2.82 -11.83 18.04
C PHE A 120 -3.75 -12.10 16.85
N LEU A 121 -4.93 -11.48 16.82
CA LEU A 121 -5.86 -11.55 15.68
C LEU A 121 -5.21 -11.02 14.40
N THR A 122 -4.61 -9.83 14.48
CA THR A 122 -4.03 -9.19 13.30
C THR A 122 -2.83 -9.99 12.81
N ALA A 123 -2.03 -10.58 13.71
CA ALA A 123 -0.94 -11.49 13.35
C ALA A 123 -1.46 -12.75 12.66
N SER A 124 -2.52 -13.37 13.20
CA SER A 124 -3.15 -14.57 12.62
C SER A 124 -3.69 -14.31 11.21
N GLN A 125 -4.40 -13.18 11.02
CA GLN A 125 -4.87 -12.74 9.72
C GLN A 125 -3.70 -12.50 8.74
N SER A 126 -2.60 -11.92 9.22
CA SER A 126 -1.43 -11.64 8.40
C SER A 126 -0.72 -12.93 7.97
N ILE A 127 -0.63 -13.93 8.85
CA ILE A 127 -0.11 -15.27 8.52
C ILE A 127 -0.96 -15.90 7.43
N TYR A 128 -2.29 -15.91 7.58
CA TYR A 128 -3.18 -16.45 6.56
C TYR A 128 -3.04 -15.70 5.21
N GLY A 129 -3.01 -14.36 5.26
CA GLY A 129 -2.79 -13.54 4.06
C GLY A 129 -1.45 -13.81 3.37
N VAL A 130 -0.37 -14.06 4.11
CA VAL A 130 0.92 -14.47 3.54
C VAL A 130 0.82 -15.84 2.87
N VAL A 131 0.16 -16.81 3.51
CA VAL A 131 -0.04 -18.15 2.94
C VAL A 131 -0.79 -18.08 1.61
N CYS A 132 -1.87 -17.29 1.53
CA CYS A 132 -2.64 -17.04 0.31
C CYS A 132 -1.85 -16.34 -0.80
N LEU A 133 -0.64 -15.84 -0.52
CA LEU A 133 0.19 -15.13 -1.49
C LEU A 133 1.48 -15.87 -1.83
N LEU A 134 1.69 -17.10 -1.33
CA LEU A 134 2.89 -17.89 -1.60
C LEU A 134 3.05 -18.32 -3.07
N ASP A 135 1.95 -18.39 -3.81
CA ASP A 135 1.90 -18.65 -5.24
C ASP A 135 1.78 -17.37 -6.09
N LEU A 136 1.79 -16.20 -5.44
CA LEU A 136 1.64 -14.85 -6.01
C LEU A 136 0.31 -14.60 -6.73
N GLN A 137 -0.72 -15.41 -6.46
CA GLN A 137 -2.04 -15.26 -7.05
C GLN A 137 -3.11 -15.30 -5.96
N LEU A 138 -3.74 -14.16 -5.68
CA LEU A 138 -4.86 -14.13 -4.75
C LEU A 138 -6.14 -14.58 -5.44
N SER A 139 -6.65 -15.76 -5.11
CA SER A 139 -7.91 -16.27 -5.64
C SER A 139 -9.12 -15.55 -5.04
N SER A 140 -10.24 -15.52 -5.77
CA SER A 140 -11.49 -14.94 -5.25
C SER A 140 -11.99 -15.64 -3.99
N ARG A 141 -11.67 -16.94 -3.81
CA ARG A 141 -12.03 -17.69 -2.61
C ARG A 141 -11.26 -17.19 -1.39
N GLU A 142 -9.94 -17.04 -1.50
CA GLU A 142 -9.10 -16.53 -0.42
C GLU A 142 -9.45 -15.08 -0.07
N ALA A 143 -9.66 -14.25 -1.08
CA ALA A 143 -10.10 -12.86 -0.88
C ALA A 143 -11.45 -12.78 -0.15
N LEU A 144 -12.41 -13.63 -0.55
CA LEU A 144 -13.73 -13.67 0.10
C LEU A 144 -13.64 -14.24 1.52
N THR A 145 -12.79 -15.24 1.77
CA THR A 145 -12.56 -15.78 3.11
C THR A 145 -11.95 -14.74 4.04
N LEU A 146 -10.93 -14.01 3.58
CA LEU A 146 -10.34 -12.89 4.31
C LEU A 146 -11.40 -11.83 4.64
N LEU A 147 -12.21 -11.44 3.66
CA LEU A 147 -13.28 -10.45 3.85
C LEU A 147 -14.36 -10.95 4.82
N ALA A 148 -14.81 -12.20 4.68
CA ALA A 148 -15.85 -12.76 5.53
C ALA A 148 -15.41 -12.87 6.98
N LEU A 149 -14.22 -13.40 7.25
CA LEU A 149 -13.68 -13.51 8.61
C LEU A 149 -13.43 -12.14 9.23
N PHE A 150 -12.96 -11.18 8.44
CA PHE A 150 -12.87 -9.78 8.85
C PHE A 150 -14.23 -9.21 9.27
N LEU A 151 -15.27 -9.37 8.44
CA LEU A 151 -16.61 -8.84 8.74
C LEU A 151 -17.23 -9.52 9.96
N VAL A 152 -17.06 -10.83 10.12
CA VAL A 152 -17.52 -11.57 11.30
C VAL A 152 -16.89 -10.97 12.57
N GLN A 153 -15.58 -10.74 12.57
CA GLN A 153 -14.91 -10.17 13.73
C GLN A 153 -15.30 -8.70 13.96
N PHE A 154 -15.47 -7.92 12.89
CA PHE A 154 -15.87 -6.52 12.96
C PHE A 154 -17.25 -6.35 13.63
N PHE A 155 -18.25 -7.13 13.21
CA PHE A 155 -19.60 -7.07 13.76
C PHE A 155 -19.78 -7.85 15.06
N ILE A 156 -18.92 -8.83 15.34
CA ILE A 156 -18.97 -9.65 16.56
C ILE A 156 -17.61 -9.58 17.28
N PRO A 157 -17.28 -8.45 17.94
CA PRO A 157 -15.99 -8.25 18.59
C PRO A 157 -15.59 -9.32 19.63
N PRO A 158 -16.50 -9.99 20.36
CA PRO A 158 -16.11 -11.06 21.27
C PRO A 158 -15.37 -12.23 20.60
N LEU A 159 -15.60 -12.49 19.31
CA LEU A 159 -15.05 -13.65 18.58
C LEU A 159 -13.57 -13.52 18.15
N ARG A 160 -12.80 -12.61 18.77
CA ARG A 160 -11.41 -12.34 18.33
C ARG A 160 -10.55 -13.60 18.36
N LEU A 161 -10.64 -14.40 19.42
CA LEU A 161 -9.76 -15.57 19.59
C LEU A 161 -10.19 -16.72 18.66
N GLU A 162 -11.48 -16.91 18.50
CA GLU A 162 -12.10 -17.91 17.62
C GLU A 162 -11.72 -17.62 16.16
N VAL A 163 -11.90 -16.36 15.72
CA VAL A 163 -11.51 -15.95 14.37
C VAL A 163 -10.00 -16.05 14.16
N SER A 164 -9.19 -15.72 15.18
CA SER A 164 -7.72 -15.92 15.12
C SER A 164 -7.36 -17.38 14.91
N ALA A 165 -7.99 -18.29 15.66
CA ALA A 165 -7.77 -19.73 15.53
C ALA A 165 -8.19 -20.22 14.14
N VAL A 166 -9.32 -19.75 13.61
CA VAL A 166 -9.77 -20.08 12.25
C VAL A 166 -8.76 -19.62 11.21
N TYR A 167 -8.22 -18.40 11.29
CA TYR A 167 -7.17 -17.95 10.39
C TYR A 167 -5.95 -18.86 10.41
N LEU A 168 -5.49 -19.28 11.60
CA LEU A 168 -4.31 -20.15 11.72
C LEU A 168 -4.57 -21.56 11.20
N ILE A 169 -5.75 -22.13 11.46
CA ILE A 169 -6.14 -23.44 10.93
C ILE A 169 -6.20 -23.39 9.40
N LEU A 170 -6.85 -22.37 8.83
CA LEU A 170 -6.93 -22.20 7.38
C LEU A 170 -5.54 -21.97 6.78
N ALA A 171 -4.67 -21.20 7.43
CA ALA A 171 -3.29 -21.03 7.00
C ALA A 171 -2.53 -22.36 6.96
N ALA A 172 -2.68 -23.21 7.99
CA ALA A 172 -2.03 -24.51 8.02
C ALA A 172 -2.56 -25.45 6.92
N VAL A 173 -3.87 -25.49 6.71
CA VAL A 173 -4.52 -26.30 5.67
C VAL A 173 -4.07 -25.84 4.28
N GLU A 174 -4.17 -24.55 3.99
CA GLU A 174 -3.82 -23.98 2.69
C GLU A 174 -2.32 -24.18 2.40
N LEU A 175 -1.45 -23.96 3.39
CA LEU A 175 -0.02 -24.22 3.26
C LEU A 175 0.26 -25.69 2.95
N PHE A 176 -0.46 -26.63 3.58
CA PHE A 176 -0.30 -28.06 3.33
C PHE A 176 -0.75 -28.47 1.92
N LEU A 177 -1.86 -27.91 1.44
CA LEU A 177 -2.39 -28.18 0.10
C LEU A 177 -1.51 -27.55 -1.00
N THR A 178 -0.99 -26.35 -0.74
CA THR A 178 -0.26 -25.53 -1.72
C THR A 178 1.27 -25.70 -1.61
N ARG A 179 1.78 -26.55 -0.71
CA ARG A 179 3.21 -26.83 -0.50
C ARG A 179 4.00 -27.17 -1.76
N GLY A 180 3.37 -27.85 -2.74
CA GLY A 180 4.00 -28.21 -4.01
C GLY A 180 4.05 -27.09 -5.06
N ARG A 181 3.35 -25.97 -4.81
CA ARG A 181 3.19 -24.84 -5.73
C ARG A 181 3.88 -23.57 -5.23
N ILE A 182 4.71 -23.65 -4.19
CA ILE A 182 5.41 -22.47 -3.65
C ILE A 182 6.42 -21.96 -4.69
N VAL A 183 6.09 -20.86 -5.35
CA VAL A 183 6.93 -20.26 -6.42
C VAL A 183 7.77 -19.08 -5.90
N ILE A 184 7.35 -18.44 -4.80
CA ILE A 184 7.92 -17.17 -4.32
C ILE A 184 9.43 -17.22 -4.12
N PHE A 185 9.96 -18.26 -3.47
CA PHE A 185 11.40 -18.38 -3.19
C PHE A 185 12.23 -18.55 -4.46
N ARG A 186 11.68 -19.22 -5.48
CA ARG A 186 12.36 -19.41 -6.76
C ARG A 186 12.45 -18.11 -7.54
N GLN A 187 11.36 -17.33 -7.58
CA GLN A 187 11.33 -16.06 -8.31
C GLN A 187 12.18 -14.98 -7.63
N VAL A 188 12.08 -14.84 -6.30
CA VAL A 188 12.92 -13.91 -5.54
C VAL A 188 14.40 -14.23 -5.74
N GLY A 189 14.78 -15.51 -5.69
CA GLY A 189 16.15 -15.95 -5.95
C GLY A 189 16.63 -15.73 -7.39
N GLN A 190 15.73 -15.70 -8.38
CA GLN A 190 16.07 -15.35 -9.77
C GLN A 190 16.26 -13.85 -9.95
N ILE A 191 15.38 -13.02 -9.38
CA ILE A 191 15.50 -11.56 -9.40
C ILE A 191 16.79 -11.13 -8.70
N LEU A 192 17.05 -11.64 -7.49
CA LEU A 192 18.28 -11.34 -6.75
C LEU A 192 19.52 -11.76 -7.54
N ARG A 193 19.52 -12.94 -8.18
CA ARG A 193 20.62 -13.35 -9.06
C ARG A 193 20.79 -12.42 -10.25
N GLU A 194 19.71 -12.00 -10.89
CA GLU A 194 19.78 -11.11 -12.04
C GLU A 194 20.34 -9.72 -11.69
N TYR A 195 20.00 -9.19 -10.50
CA TYR A 195 20.52 -7.92 -10.00
C TYR A 195 21.95 -8.03 -9.43
N VAL A 196 22.29 -9.13 -8.76
CA VAL A 196 23.63 -9.35 -8.17
C VAL A 196 24.67 -9.73 -9.24
N HIS A 197 24.31 -10.45 -10.31
CA HIS A 197 25.23 -10.80 -11.39
C HIS A 197 25.34 -9.78 -12.52
N LYS A 198 24.39 -8.85 -12.66
CA LYS A 198 24.59 -7.69 -13.55
C LYS A 198 25.47 -6.66 -12.85
N ARG A 199 26.80 -6.82 -12.96
CA ARG A 199 27.73 -5.68 -12.89
C ARG A 199 27.20 -4.56 -13.79
N PRO A 200 27.34 -3.27 -13.42
CA PRO A 200 26.83 -2.16 -14.22
C PRO A 200 27.59 -2.12 -15.55
N GLN A 201 27.12 -2.88 -16.54
CA GLN A 201 27.65 -2.82 -17.89
C GLN A 201 27.15 -1.50 -18.47
N GLY A 202 28.07 -0.55 -18.61
CA GLY A 202 27.84 0.77 -19.15
C GLY A 202 26.97 0.70 -20.40
N ARG A 203 25.71 1.11 -20.27
CA ARG A 203 24.84 1.41 -21.40
C ARG A 203 24.73 2.92 -21.51
N THR A 204 25.79 3.53 -22.04
CA THR A 204 25.64 4.63 -22.99
C THR A 204 24.94 4.11 -24.25
N LYS A 205 23.65 3.75 -24.14
CA LYS A 205 22.79 3.76 -25.33
C LYS A 205 22.47 5.22 -25.57
N ALA A 206 23.26 5.82 -26.47
CA ALA A 206 23.00 7.14 -27.02
C ALA A 206 21.51 7.22 -27.40
N TRP A 207 20.82 8.19 -26.81
CA TRP A 207 19.47 8.58 -27.18
C TRP A 207 19.46 8.85 -28.69
N PRO A 208 18.58 8.24 -29.50
CA PRO A 208 18.54 8.53 -30.93
C PRO A 208 18.22 10.01 -31.08
N ARG A 209 19.19 10.78 -31.62
CA ARG A 209 18.99 12.18 -31.98
C ARG A 209 17.85 12.23 -32.98
N ARG A 210 16.69 12.68 -32.52
CA ARG A 210 15.52 12.99 -33.35
C ARG A 210 15.97 13.93 -34.46
N ASN A 211 16.10 13.40 -35.67
CA ASN A 211 16.55 14.12 -36.84
C ASN A 211 15.52 15.22 -37.16
N LYS A 212 15.90 16.49 -37.00
CA LYS A 212 15.04 17.66 -37.22
C LYS A 212 14.67 17.87 -38.70
N LYS A 213 15.12 17.02 -39.64
CA LYS A 213 14.85 17.18 -41.07
C LYS A 213 13.44 16.76 -41.51
N GLY A 214 12.69 15.98 -40.71
CA GLY A 214 11.31 15.57 -41.04
C GLY A 214 10.21 16.57 -40.66
N LEU A 215 10.52 17.60 -39.85
CA LEU A 215 9.52 18.57 -39.36
C LEU A 215 9.33 19.78 -40.30
N ARG A 216 10.09 19.88 -41.40
CA ARG A 216 9.94 20.97 -42.39
C ARG A 216 9.13 20.58 -43.62
N SER A 217 8.80 19.31 -43.83
CA SER A 217 7.95 18.87 -44.95
C SER A 217 6.46 18.87 -44.61
N GLU A 218 6.10 18.65 -43.34
CA GLU A 218 4.69 18.63 -42.90
C GLU A 218 4.08 20.04 -42.87
N SER A 219 4.87 21.09 -42.55
CA SER A 219 4.36 22.47 -42.47
C SER A 219 4.17 23.16 -43.84
N ARG A 220 4.48 22.48 -44.95
CA ARG A 220 4.23 22.98 -46.32
C ARG A 220 3.03 22.32 -47.00
N ARG A 221 2.42 21.29 -46.42
CA ARG A 221 1.23 20.63 -47.00
C ARG A 221 -0.11 21.18 -46.47
N THR A 222 -0.10 22.08 -45.50
CA THR A 222 -1.32 22.63 -44.90
C THR A 222 -1.62 24.08 -45.29
N SER A 223 -1.02 24.64 -46.34
CA SER A 223 -1.32 26.01 -46.81
C SER A 223 -1.75 26.14 -48.28
N THR A 224 -2.19 25.04 -48.92
CA THR A 224 -2.70 25.05 -50.30
C THR A 224 -3.96 24.19 -50.44
N SER A 225 -5.02 24.53 -49.70
CA SER A 225 -6.39 24.09 -50.02
C SER A 225 -7.42 25.03 -49.39
N GLY A 226 -7.63 26.18 -50.02
CA GLY A 226 -8.75 27.05 -49.65
C GLY A 226 -8.70 28.41 -50.31
N THR A 227 -9.07 28.48 -51.60
CA THR A 227 -9.82 29.59 -52.22
C THR A 227 -9.90 29.38 -53.74
N ARG A 228 -11.05 28.88 -54.24
CA ARG A 228 -11.56 29.27 -55.56
C ARG A 228 -13.07 29.03 -55.65
N ARG A 229 -13.76 30.08 -56.13
CA ARG A 229 -15.14 30.21 -56.62
C ARG A 229 -16.23 30.55 -55.59
N LEU A 230 -16.56 31.83 -55.52
CA LEU A 230 -17.91 32.33 -55.84
C LEU A 230 -17.76 33.65 -56.62
N SER A 231 -18.62 33.79 -57.65
CA SER A 231 -18.83 34.89 -58.62
C SER A 231 -17.63 35.37 -59.43
#